data_AF-A0A840DR12-F1
#
_entry.id   AF-A0A840DR12-F1
#
_cell.length_a   1.000
_cell.length_b   1.000
_cell.length_c   1.000
_cell.angle_alpha   90.00
_cell.angle_beta   90.00
_cell.angle_gamma   90.00
#
_symmetry.space_group_name_H-M   'P 1'
#
loop_
_entity.id
_entity.type
_entity.pdbx_description
1 polymer ?
#
loop_
_entity_poly.entity_id
_entity_poly.type
_entity_poly.pdbx_seq_one_letter_code
_entity_poly.pdbx_strand_id
1 'polypeptide(L)'
;MSRFTSISPYRQWDVRFGTRPHGIDTTVRTYQLTPDQLERLRNGEKLDDILKGASEVVKQKLDLTVEEYVGMKLKGMNDAEIAEAKGLTDKQLYSWKYVRRSKIAQAERDMQVKMVEKEAESAQQEVTATVEAESETQEPTVTEETQPDVAEDDNGIEWLKREVIHAHKLLTEKEQECERLKQEAEHWKELFETAMADKERLHKENLLLENQVQRLKEVNDELKARNERYFASLTRLEQEVKGLRLYALQKLHTDVYGA
;
A
#
# COMPACT_ATOMS: atom_id res chain seq x y z
N MET A 1 -41.33 39.86 -0.18
CA MET A 1 -40.00 39.39 0.25
C MET A 1 -40.05 37.89 0.43
N SER A 2 -39.67 37.12 -0.59
CA SER A 2 -39.75 35.66 -0.57
C SER A 2 -38.40 35.07 -0.14
N ARG A 3 -38.35 34.41 1.01
CA ARG A 3 -37.15 33.76 1.54
C ARG A 3 -37.06 32.34 0.95
N PHE A 4 -36.35 32.19 -0.16
CA PHE A 4 -35.91 30.87 -0.63
C PHE A 4 -34.77 30.40 0.27
N THR A 5 -35.05 29.46 1.18
CA THR A 5 -34.02 28.61 1.77
C THR A 5 -33.87 27.41 0.83
N SER A 6 -32.81 27.41 0.01
CA SER A 6 -32.51 26.28 -0.85
C SER A 6 -31.93 25.15 0.00
N ILE A 7 -32.81 24.26 0.46
CA ILE A 7 -32.40 22.98 1.05
C ILE A 7 -31.95 22.10 -0.11
N SER A 8 -30.68 21.69 -0.09
CA SER A 8 -30.08 20.77 -1.06
C SER A 8 -30.97 19.51 -1.24
N PRO A 9 -31.20 19.03 -2.49
CA PRO A 9 -32.01 17.83 -2.76
C PRO A 9 -31.54 16.57 -2.03
N TYR A 10 -30.29 16.56 -1.56
CA TYR A 10 -29.68 15.44 -0.84
C TYR A 10 -29.99 15.43 0.67
N ARG A 11 -30.71 16.43 1.20
CA ARG A 11 -31.14 16.50 2.61
C ARG A 11 -32.60 16.10 2.86
N GLN A 12 -33.35 15.72 1.82
CA GLN A 12 -34.78 15.36 1.94
C GLN A 12 -35.05 13.89 2.30
N TRP A 13 -34.01 13.09 2.53
CA TRP A 13 -34.16 11.70 2.91
C TRP A 13 -33.67 11.49 4.34
N ASP A 14 -34.44 10.75 5.13
CA ASP A 14 -34.01 10.26 6.44
C ASP A 14 -32.64 9.60 6.31
N VAL A 15 -31.76 9.88 7.30
CA VAL A 15 -30.42 9.29 7.40
C VAL A 15 -30.56 7.78 7.53
N ARG A 16 -30.54 7.08 6.39
CA ARG A 16 -30.52 5.62 6.34
C ARG A 16 -29.12 5.17 6.72
N PHE A 17 -28.90 4.93 8.02
CA PHE A 17 -27.80 4.07 8.45
C PHE A 17 -27.99 2.73 7.75
N GLY A 18 -27.11 2.41 6.80
CA GLY A 18 -27.19 1.16 6.07
C GLY A 18 -27.14 -0.01 7.05
N THR A 19 -28.10 -0.92 6.97
CA THR A 19 -28.11 -2.23 7.64
C THR A 19 -27.11 -3.20 6.97
N ARG A 20 -25.94 -2.71 6.59
CA ARG A 20 -24.82 -3.59 6.23
C ARG A 20 -24.22 -4.08 7.54
N PRO A 21 -24.14 -5.40 7.78
CA PRO A 21 -23.39 -5.93 8.91
C PRO A 21 -21.92 -5.56 8.70
N HIS A 22 -21.48 -4.46 9.32
CA HIS A 22 -20.08 -4.16 9.42
C HIS A 22 -19.49 -5.21 10.34
N GLY A 23 -18.54 -6.02 9.85
CA GLY A 23 -17.76 -6.97 10.65
C GLY A 23 -16.80 -6.27 11.61
N ILE A 24 -17.21 -5.13 12.17
CA ILE A 24 -16.51 -4.42 13.23
C ILE A 24 -16.90 -5.15 14.51
N ASP A 25 -15.91 -5.81 15.10
CA ASP A 25 -16.04 -6.38 16.43
C ASP A 25 -16.34 -5.25 17.43
N THR A 26 -17.60 -5.14 17.85
CA THR A 26 -18.06 -4.15 18.84
C THR A 26 -17.78 -4.59 20.27
N THR A 27 -17.07 -5.70 20.47
CA THR A 27 -16.72 -6.14 21.82
C THR A 27 -15.68 -5.20 22.42
N VAL A 28 -16.06 -4.55 23.53
CA VAL A 28 -15.16 -3.74 24.33
C VAL A 28 -14.26 -4.68 25.11
N ARG A 29 -12.98 -4.75 24.75
CA ARG A 29 -11.97 -5.48 25.54
C ARG A 29 -11.65 -4.67 26.79
N THR A 30 -11.94 -5.24 27.95
CA THR A 30 -11.51 -4.69 29.24
C THR A 30 -10.10 -5.19 29.54
N TYR A 31 -9.17 -4.26 29.82
CA TYR A 31 -7.81 -4.58 30.26
C TYR A 31 -7.65 -4.13 31.71
N GLN A 32 -7.18 -5.04 32.57
CA GLN A 32 -6.81 -4.69 33.94
C GLN A 32 -5.32 -4.36 33.97
N LEU A 33 -4.97 -3.17 34.47
CA LEU A 33 -3.58 -2.75 34.64
C LEU A 33 -2.89 -3.60 35.72
N THR A 34 -1.63 -3.95 35.48
CA THR A 34 -0.79 -4.60 36.49
C THR A 34 -0.46 -3.63 37.64
N PRO A 35 -0.07 -4.13 38.83
CA PRO A 35 0.28 -3.28 39.98
C PRO A 35 1.32 -2.20 39.66
N ASP A 36 2.37 -2.55 38.94
CA ASP A 36 3.44 -1.62 38.53
C ASP A 36 2.92 -0.53 37.56
N GLN A 37 2.01 -0.90 36.65
CA GLN A 37 1.37 0.05 35.74
C GLN A 37 0.43 1.01 36.47
N LEU A 38 -0.24 0.56 37.53
CA LEU A 38 -1.07 1.40 38.39
C LEU A 38 -0.24 2.40 39.18
N GLU A 39 0.94 2.00 39.68
CA GLU A 39 1.85 2.93 40.35
C GLU A 39 2.37 4.01 39.40
N ARG A 40 2.73 3.64 38.16
CA ARG A 40 3.13 4.60 37.12
C ARG A 40 2.01 5.57 36.75
N LEU A 41 0.76 5.08 36.68
CA LEU A 41 -0.42 5.93 36.47
C LEU A 41 -0.64 6.89 37.65
N ARG A 42 -0.46 6.42 38.88
CA ARG A 42 -0.52 7.26 40.10
C ARG A 42 0.59 8.31 40.12
N ASN A 43 1.75 8.01 39.55
CA ASN A 43 2.87 8.94 39.40
C ASN A 43 2.69 9.94 38.25
N GLY A 44 1.56 9.90 37.53
CA GLY A 44 1.19 10.90 36.52
C GLY A 44 1.66 10.59 35.09
N GLU A 45 2.15 9.37 34.80
CA GLU A 45 2.43 8.96 33.43
C GLU A 45 1.13 8.76 32.63
N LYS A 46 1.17 9.07 31.33
CA LYS A 46 0.00 8.91 30.45
C LYS A 46 -0.32 7.43 30.25
N LEU A 47 -1.61 7.10 30.29
CA LEU A 47 -2.10 5.73 30.11
C LEU A 47 -1.61 5.10 28.79
N ASP A 48 -1.54 5.89 27.72
CA ASP A 48 -1.04 5.44 26.42
C ASP A 48 0.43 5.00 26.45
N ASP A 49 1.26 5.67 27.26
CA ASP A 49 2.69 5.36 27.40
C ASP A 49 2.90 4.12 28.29
N ILE A 50 2.06 3.96 29.31
CA ILE A 50 2.03 2.77 30.19
C ILE A 50 1.58 1.52 29.41
N LEU A 51 0.59 1.68 28.52
CA LEU A 51 0.09 0.59 27.66
C LEU A 51 0.97 0.34 26.45
N LYS A 52 1.72 1.33 25.95
CA LYS A 52 2.71 1.15 24.87
C LYS A 52 3.76 0.12 25.23
N GLY A 53 4.25 0.14 26.47
CA GLY A 53 5.23 -0.82 26.96
C GLY A 53 4.77 -2.28 26.92
N ALA A 54 3.46 -2.55 26.90
CA ALA A 54 2.90 -3.90 26.79
C ALA A 54 2.72 -4.37 25.33
N SER A 55 2.68 -3.44 24.37
CA SER A 55 2.53 -3.74 22.93
C SER A 55 3.86 -3.77 22.18
N GLU A 56 4.93 -3.25 22.77
CA GLU A 56 6.29 -3.45 22.29
C GLU A 56 6.79 -4.82 22.73
N VAL A 57 6.27 -5.86 22.08
CA VAL A 57 7.08 -7.05 21.83
C VAL A 57 8.32 -6.54 21.11
N VAL A 58 9.41 -6.49 21.88
CA VAL A 58 10.78 -6.15 21.51
C VAL A 58 10.96 -6.23 19.99
N LYS A 59 11.12 -5.07 19.33
CA LYS A 59 11.72 -4.99 18.00
C LYS A 59 13.17 -5.45 18.13
N GLN A 60 13.39 -6.73 18.38
CA GLN A 60 14.70 -7.35 18.22
C GLN A 60 15.05 -7.10 16.76
N LYS A 61 16.19 -6.45 16.51
CA LYS A 61 16.76 -6.39 15.17
C LYS A 61 16.97 -7.84 14.76
N LEU A 62 16.11 -8.32 13.87
CA LEU A 62 16.22 -9.67 13.34
C LEU A 62 17.45 -9.66 12.43
N ASP A 63 18.44 -10.50 12.72
CA ASP A 63 19.64 -10.74 11.90
C ASP A 63 19.31 -11.61 10.68
N LEU A 64 18.26 -11.20 9.96
CA LEU A 64 17.83 -11.78 8.69
C LEU A 64 17.79 -10.68 7.64
N THR A 65 18.70 -10.78 6.67
CA THR A 65 18.71 -9.92 5.49
C THR A 65 17.79 -10.49 4.40
N VAL A 66 17.37 -9.64 3.47
CA VAL A 66 16.46 -10.04 2.37
C VAL A 66 17.15 -11.04 1.44
N GLU A 67 18.44 -10.85 1.16
CA GLU A 67 19.22 -11.74 0.30
C GLU A 67 19.41 -13.12 0.91
N GLU A 68 19.66 -13.21 2.23
CA GLU A 68 19.79 -14.49 2.94
C GLU A 68 18.50 -15.30 2.90
N TYR A 69 17.35 -14.65 3.11
CA TYR A 69 16.04 -15.29 3.03
C TYR A 69 15.76 -15.87 1.63
N VAL A 70 15.98 -15.07 0.57
CA VAL A 70 15.78 -15.50 -0.82
C VAL A 70 16.77 -16.61 -1.20
N GLY A 71 18.03 -16.53 -0.73
CA GLY A 71 19.03 -17.56 -0.95
C GLY A 71 18.67 -18.90 -0.29
N MET A 72 18.13 -18.88 0.93
CA MET A 72 17.63 -20.10 1.60
C MET A 72 16.40 -20.68 0.90
N LYS A 73 15.52 -19.81 0.36
CA LYS A 73 14.38 -20.23 -0.46
C LYS A 73 14.78 -20.92 -1.75
N LEU A 74 15.79 -20.41 -2.44
CA LEU A 74 16.34 -21.05 -3.64
C LEU A 74 16.96 -22.43 -3.35
N LYS A 75 17.47 -22.63 -2.12
CA LYS A 75 17.95 -23.95 -1.65
C LYS A 75 16.82 -24.92 -1.29
N GLY A 76 15.56 -24.53 -1.46
CA GLY A 76 14.39 -25.36 -1.19
C GLY A 76 13.90 -25.35 0.26
N MET A 77 14.45 -24.49 1.14
CA MET A 77 14.05 -24.45 2.54
C MET A 77 12.64 -23.87 2.73
N ASN A 78 11.84 -24.50 3.58
CA ASN A 78 10.50 -24.00 3.92
C ASN A 78 10.57 -22.83 4.93
N ASP A 79 9.50 -22.02 5.03
CA ASP A 79 9.46 -20.86 5.95
C ASP A 79 9.75 -21.28 7.40
N ALA A 80 9.28 -22.46 7.81
CA ALA A 80 9.53 -23.02 9.15
C ALA A 80 11.01 -23.36 9.38
N GLU A 81 11.67 -23.98 8.40
CA GLU A 81 13.10 -24.33 8.48
C GLU A 81 13.98 -23.08 8.50
N ILE A 82 13.57 -22.04 7.77
CA ILE A 82 14.24 -20.74 7.77
C ILE A 82 14.06 -20.03 9.12
N ALA A 83 12.88 -20.14 9.73
CA ALA A 83 12.62 -19.61 11.06
C ALA A 83 13.51 -20.31 12.11
N GLU A 84 13.57 -21.64 12.09
CA GLU A 84 14.42 -22.43 13.00
C GLU A 84 15.91 -22.14 12.81
N ALA A 85 16.41 -22.11 11.57
CA ALA A 85 17.81 -21.82 11.25
C ALA A 85 18.26 -20.43 11.72
N LYS A 86 17.32 -19.49 11.84
CA LYS A 86 17.56 -18.11 12.28
C LYS A 86 17.10 -17.83 13.70
N GLY A 87 16.64 -18.85 14.44
CA GLY A 87 16.16 -18.70 15.81
C GLY A 87 14.94 -17.78 15.95
N LEU A 88 14.12 -17.68 14.90
CA LEU A 88 12.93 -16.82 14.84
C LEU A 88 11.67 -17.62 15.12
N THR A 89 10.69 -16.97 15.74
CA THR A 89 9.32 -17.52 15.77
C THR A 89 8.63 -17.29 14.43
N ASP A 90 7.72 -18.19 14.04
CA ASP A 90 6.94 -18.07 12.79
C ASP A 90 6.24 -16.71 12.65
N LYS A 91 5.73 -16.18 13.78
CA LYS A 91 5.08 -14.87 13.83
C LYS A 91 6.05 -13.72 13.53
N GLN A 92 7.28 -13.81 14.03
CA GLN A 92 8.32 -12.81 13.75
C GLN A 92 8.72 -12.86 12.27
N LEU A 93 8.95 -14.05 11.72
CA LEU A 93 9.28 -14.20 10.29
C LEU A 93 8.15 -13.68 9.39
N TYR A 94 6.90 -13.99 9.72
CA TYR A 94 5.73 -13.49 9.00
C TYR A 94 5.66 -11.96 8.99
N SER A 95 5.82 -11.33 10.16
CA SER A 95 5.81 -9.86 10.27
C SER A 95 6.97 -9.22 9.50
N TRP A 96 8.16 -9.83 9.54
CA TRP A 96 9.35 -9.36 8.82
C TRP A 96 9.15 -9.43 7.31
N LYS A 97 8.57 -10.54 6.81
CA LYS A 97 8.22 -10.76 5.40
C LYS A 97 7.16 -9.80 4.92
N TYR A 98 6.13 -9.54 5.73
CA TYR A 98 5.06 -8.60 5.39
C TYR A 98 5.62 -7.19 5.14
N VAL A 99 6.48 -6.70 6.04
CA VAL A 99 7.09 -5.37 5.91
C VAL A 99 8.07 -5.28 4.72
N ARG A 100 8.70 -6.39 4.33
CA ARG A 100 9.74 -6.43 3.29
C ARG A 100 9.28 -7.09 1.98
N ARG A 101 7.98 -7.34 1.82
CA ARG A 101 7.41 -8.07 0.66
C ARG A 101 7.89 -7.54 -0.69
N SER A 102 7.92 -6.22 -0.86
CA SER A 102 8.39 -5.59 -2.10
C SER A 102 9.87 -5.81 -2.37
N LYS A 103 10.72 -5.76 -1.32
CA LYS A 103 12.16 -5.99 -1.42
C LYS A 103 12.49 -7.47 -1.69
N ILE A 104 11.74 -8.38 -1.06
CA ILE A 104 11.84 -9.82 -1.29
C ILE A 104 11.51 -10.14 -2.75
N ALA A 105 10.39 -9.62 -3.27
CA ALA A 105 10.00 -9.83 -4.65
C ALA A 105 11.02 -9.26 -5.66
N GLN A 106 11.70 -8.17 -5.32
CA GLN A 106 12.77 -7.60 -6.15
C GLN A 106 14.01 -8.51 -6.15
N ALA A 107 14.46 -8.94 -4.97
CA ALA A 107 15.60 -9.85 -4.83
C ALA A 107 15.34 -11.24 -5.48
N GLU A 108 14.11 -11.74 -5.45
CA GLU A 108 13.71 -12.97 -6.17
C GLU A 108 13.90 -12.82 -7.68
N ARG A 109 13.45 -11.69 -8.26
CA ARG A 109 13.65 -11.41 -9.69
C ARG A 109 15.13 -11.25 -10.03
N ASP A 110 15.86 -10.50 -9.22
CA ASP A 110 17.30 -10.25 -9.45
C ASP A 110 18.11 -11.55 -9.41
N MET A 111 17.75 -12.50 -8.53
CA MET A 111 18.39 -13.82 -8.48
C MET A 111 17.97 -14.71 -9.65
N GLN A 112 16.73 -14.62 -10.12
CA GLN A 112 16.25 -15.37 -11.28
C GLN A 112 16.93 -14.90 -12.58
N VAL A 113 17.14 -13.58 -12.73
CA VAL A 113 17.93 -13.00 -13.83
C VAL A 113 19.38 -13.50 -13.78
N LYS A 114 20.02 -13.49 -12.60
CA LYS A 114 21.39 -14.01 -12.44
C LYS A 114 21.53 -15.50 -12.74
N MET A 115 20.50 -16.32 -12.52
CA MET A 115 20.51 -17.73 -12.91
C MET A 115 20.46 -17.88 -14.42
N VAL A 116 19.59 -17.13 -15.11
CA VAL A 116 19.50 -17.14 -16.57
C VAL A 116 20.79 -16.62 -17.22
N GLU A 117 21.41 -15.59 -16.64
CA GLU A 117 22.70 -15.07 -17.10
C GLU A 117 23.82 -16.11 -16.94
N LYS A 118 23.87 -16.83 -15.81
CA LYS A 118 24.84 -17.92 -15.62
C LYS A 118 24.62 -19.10 -16.56
N GLU A 119 23.36 -19.46 -16.83
CA GLU A 119 23.02 -20.52 -17.79
C GLU A 119 23.41 -20.11 -19.22
N ALA A 120 23.20 -18.84 -19.58
CA ALA A 120 23.65 -18.29 -20.86
C ALA A 120 25.18 -18.25 -20.99
N GLU A 121 25.90 -17.90 -19.92
CA GLU A 121 27.37 -17.93 -19.87
C GLU A 121 27.92 -19.37 -19.98
N SER A 122 27.29 -20.34 -19.31
CA SER A 122 27.68 -21.75 -19.46
C SER A 122 27.41 -22.31 -20.86
N ALA A 123 26.30 -21.90 -21.48
CA ALA A 123 25.98 -22.29 -22.85
C ALA A 123 26.96 -21.68 -23.87
N GLN A 124 27.46 -20.45 -23.63
CA GLN A 124 28.50 -19.85 -24.46
C GLN A 124 29.87 -20.52 -24.28
N GLN A 125 30.19 -21.04 -23.09
CA GLN A 125 31.40 -21.84 -22.86
C GLN A 125 31.34 -23.23 -23.51
N GLU A 126 30.18 -23.91 -23.52
CA GLU A 126 30.00 -25.18 -24.24
C GLU A 126 30.06 -25.02 -25.77
N VAL A 127 29.53 -23.91 -26.32
CA VAL A 127 29.59 -23.63 -27.76
C VAL A 127 31.02 -23.24 -28.20
N THR A 128 31.82 -22.62 -27.34
CA THR A 128 33.23 -22.32 -27.66
C THR A 128 34.15 -23.53 -27.51
N ALA A 129 33.87 -24.44 -26.56
CA ALA A 129 34.61 -25.69 -26.41
C ALA A 129 34.32 -26.72 -27.51
N THR A 130 33.14 -26.69 -28.12
CA THR A 130 32.78 -27.58 -29.25
C THR A 130 33.30 -27.08 -30.60
N VAL A 131 33.48 -25.76 -30.79
CA VAL A 131 34.03 -25.18 -32.03
C VAL A 131 35.55 -25.37 -32.17
N GLU A 132 36.30 -25.56 -31.08
CA GLU A 132 37.75 -25.86 -31.17
C GLU A 132 38.07 -27.33 -31.48
N ALA A 133 37.07 -28.24 -31.47
CA ALA A 133 37.26 -29.67 -31.73
C ALA A 133 36.89 -30.13 -33.15
N GLU A 134 36.21 -29.31 -33.95
CA GLU A 134 35.76 -29.65 -35.30
C GLU A 134 36.32 -28.68 -36.36
N SER A 135 37.64 -28.60 -36.45
CA SER A 135 38.32 -28.03 -37.62
C SER A 135 39.35 -29.00 -38.15
N GLU A 136 38.89 -30.14 -38.63
CA GLU A 136 39.68 -30.98 -39.52
C GLU A 136 38.75 -31.86 -40.37
N THR A 137 38.85 -31.68 -41.68
CA THR A 137 38.85 -32.76 -42.69
C THR A 137 37.57 -33.03 -43.52
N GLN A 138 37.65 -32.57 -44.79
CA GLN A 138 37.26 -33.23 -46.06
C GLN A 138 35.82 -33.12 -46.63
N GLU A 139 35.78 -32.57 -47.86
CA GLU A 139 34.80 -32.84 -48.91
C GLU A 139 34.79 -34.33 -49.34
N PRO A 140 33.68 -34.84 -49.92
CA PRO A 140 33.81 -35.27 -51.32
C PRO A 140 32.56 -35.11 -52.23
N THR A 141 32.90 -34.72 -53.46
CA THR A 141 32.46 -35.09 -54.82
C THR A 141 31.38 -36.18 -55.07
N VAL A 142 30.34 -35.79 -55.82
CA VAL A 142 29.59 -36.43 -56.97
C VAL A 142 29.51 -37.97 -57.09
N THR A 143 28.28 -38.53 -57.22
CA THR A 143 27.75 -39.24 -58.44
C THR A 143 26.36 -39.87 -58.26
N GLU A 144 25.53 -39.65 -59.30
CA GLU A 144 24.56 -40.53 -59.96
C GLU A 144 23.27 -41.06 -59.31
N GLU A 145 22.24 -40.99 -60.16
CA GLU A 145 20.83 -41.33 -60.02
C GLU A 145 20.58 -42.84 -59.84
N THR A 146 19.58 -43.22 -59.03
CA THR A 146 18.79 -44.45 -59.23
C THR A 146 17.39 -44.30 -58.63
N GLN A 147 16.39 -44.23 -59.52
CA GLN A 147 14.96 -44.62 -59.48
C GLN A 147 14.06 -44.49 -58.23
N PRO A 148 12.73 -44.28 -58.43
CA PRO A 148 11.84 -43.68 -57.44
C PRO A 148 11.07 -44.72 -56.60
N ASP A 149 11.28 -44.69 -55.28
CA ASP A 149 10.43 -45.38 -54.31
C ASP A 149 9.19 -44.52 -53.99
N VAL A 150 8.23 -44.47 -54.92
CA VAL A 150 6.99 -43.68 -54.82
C VAL A 150 6.12 -44.08 -53.60
N ALA A 151 6.32 -45.27 -53.02
CA ALA A 151 5.51 -45.77 -51.91
C ALA A 151 5.93 -45.26 -50.52
N GLU A 152 7.20 -44.89 -50.32
CA GLU A 152 7.67 -44.30 -49.06
C GLU A 152 7.40 -42.79 -49.02
N ASP A 153 7.52 -42.13 -50.17
CA ASP A 153 7.20 -40.72 -50.35
C ASP A 153 5.73 -40.41 -50.08
N ASP A 154 4.79 -41.26 -50.50
CA ASP A 154 3.35 -41.04 -50.25
C ASP A 154 2.99 -41.06 -48.75
N ASN A 155 3.61 -41.94 -47.97
CA ASN A 155 3.43 -41.98 -46.51
C ASN A 155 4.07 -40.77 -45.82
N GLY A 156 5.26 -40.33 -46.28
CA GLY A 156 5.91 -39.10 -45.81
C GLY A 156 5.08 -37.85 -46.13
N ILE A 157 4.50 -37.79 -47.33
CA ILE A 157 3.59 -36.74 -47.78
C ILE A 157 2.31 -36.72 -46.92
N GLU A 158 1.75 -37.87 -46.57
CA GLU A 158 0.61 -37.94 -45.66
C GLU A 158 0.94 -37.47 -44.24
N TRP A 159 2.11 -37.85 -43.70
CA TRP A 159 2.57 -37.37 -42.40
C TRP A 159 2.74 -35.85 -42.40
N LEU A 160 3.38 -35.29 -43.42
CA LEU A 160 3.54 -33.84 -43.60
C LEU A 160 2.19 -33.12 -43.69
N LYS A 161 1.21 -33.67 -44.41
CA LYS A 161 -0.15 -33.09 -44.46
C LYS A 161 -0.80 -33.03 -43.08
N ARG A 162 -0.66 -34.09 -42.26
CA ARG A 162 -1.19 -34.12 -40.89
C ARG A 162 -0.47 -33.12 -39.99
N GLU A 163 0.85 -33.02 -40.12
CA GLU A 163 1.66 -32.07 -39.34
C GLU A 163 1.34 -30.62 -39.72
N VAL A 164 1.16 -30.31 -41.00
CA VAL A 164 0.74 -28.97 -41.45
C VAL A 164 -0.63 -28.61 -40.90
N ILE A 165 -1.58 -29.55 -40.86
CA ILE A 165 -2.90 -29.32 -40.27
C ILE A 165 -2.77 -29.07 -38.76
N HIS A 166 -1.93 -29.84 -38.07
CA HIS A 166 -1.69 -29.66 -36.64
C HIS A 166 -1.04 -28.31 -36.34
N ALA A 167 0.02 -27.96 -37.06
CA ALA A 167 0.70 -26.68 -36.95
C ALA A 167 -0.23 -25.50 -37.25
N HIS A 168 -1.10 -25.62 -38.27
CA HIS A 168 -2.08 -24.58 -38.57
C HIS A 168 -3.12 -24.43 -37.46
N LYS A 169 -3.63 -25.53 -36.89
CA LYS A 169 -4.53 -25.48 -35.73
C LYS A 169 -3.86 -24.78 -34.55
N LEU A 170 -2.63 -25.17 -34.22
CA LEU A 170 -1.87 -24.55 -33.14
C LEU A 170 -1.64 -23.06 -33.41
N LEU A 171 -1.33 -22.67 -34.64
CA LEU A 171 -1.17 -21.27 -35.03
C LEU A 171 -2.48 -20.50 -34.79
N THR A 172 -3.62 -21.03 -35.24
CA THR A 172 -4.93 -20.37 -35.05
C THR A 172 -5.31 -20.24 -33.57
N GLU A 173 -5.00 -21.23 -32.74
CA GLU A 173 -5.21 -21.15 -31.29
C GLU A 173 -4.33 -20.07 -30.67
N LYS A 174 -3.07 -19.97 -31.08
CA LYS A 174 -2.14 -18.94 -30.59
C LYS A 174 -2.51 -17.54 -31.06
N GLU A 175 -3.03 -17.39 -32.28
CA GLU A 175 -3.57 -16.13 -32.78
C GLU A 175 -4.76 -15.66 -31.93
N GLN A 176 -5.70 -16.55 -31.62
CA GLN A 176 -6.84 -16.24 -30.74
C GLN A 176 -6.40 -15.88 -29.32
N GLU A 177 -5.42 -16.60 -28.76
CA GLU A 177 -4.83 -16.26 -27.46
C GLU A 177 -4.20 -14.87 -27.48
N CYS A 178 -3.48 -14.52 -28.55
CA CYS A 178 -2.87 -13.20 -28.71
C CYS A 178 -3.93 -12.09 -28.83
N GLU A 179 -5.02 -12.32 -29.56
CA GLU A 179 -6.14 -11.37 -29.65
C GLU A 179 -6.79 -11.14 -28.29
N ARG A 180 -7.06 -12.21 -27.54
CA ARG A 180 -7.60 -12.11 -26.18
C ARG A 180 -6.66 -11.33 -25.26
N LEU A 181 -5.37 -11.63 -25.28
CA LEU A 181 -4.38 -10.91 -24.48
C LEU A 181 -4.29 -9.43 -24.87
N LYS A 182 -4.44 -9.08 -26.15
CA LYS A 182 -4.51 -7.69 -26.61
C LYS A 182 -5.73 -6.98 -26.04
N GLN A 183 -6.92 -7.60 -26.10
CA GLN A 183 -8.13 -7.03 -25.51
C GLN A 183 -8.01 -6.84 -24.00
N GLU A 184 -7.43 -7.80 -23.29
CA GLU A 184 -7.15 -7.67 -21.86
C GLU A 184 -6.18 -6.51 -21.57
N ALA A 185 -5.11 -6.38 -22.36
CA ALA A 185 -4.16 -5.29 -22.21
C ALA A 185 -4.79 -3.92 -22.47
N GLU A 186 -5.63 -3.80 -23.48
CA GLU A 186 -6.40 -2.57 -23.78
C GLU A 186 -7.36 -2.24 -22.64
N HIS A 187 -8.09 -3.23 -22.13
CA HIS A 187 -8.99 -3.05 -21.00
C HIS A 187 -8.25 -2.55 -19.74
N TRP A 188 -7.10 -3.14 -19.43
CA TRP A 188 -6.27 -2.69 -18.30
C TRP A 188 -5.73 -1.28 -18.50
N LYS A 189 -5.39 -0.92 -19.74
CA LYS A 189 -4.93 0.43 -20.09
C LYS A 189 -6.04 1.46 -19.85
N GLU A 190 -7.26 1.20 -20.29
CA GLU A 190 -8.41 2.10 -20.06
C GLU A 190 -8.72 2.25 -18.56
N LEU A 191 -8.70 1.15 -17.80
CA LEU A 191 -8.87 1.18 -16.34
C LEU A 191 -7.78 2.00 -15.65
N PHE A 192 -6.54 1.90 -16.13
CA PHE A 192 -5.45 2.69 -15.59
C PHE A 192 -5.60 4.18 -15.90
N GLU A 193 -5.95 4.51 -17.15
CA GLU A 193 -6.16 5.90 -17.58
C GLU A 193 -7.30 6.57 -16.79
N THR A 194 -8.43 5.87 -16.62
CA THR A 194 -9.56 6.35 -15.81
C THR A 194 -9.18 6.53 -14.34
N ALA A 195 -8.48 5.56 -13.74
CA ALA A 195 -8.00 5.66 -12.36
C ALA A 195 -7.02 6.83 -12.17
N MET A 196 -6.15 7.10 -13.15
CA MET A 196 -5.22 8.23 -13.11
C MET A 196 -5.96 9.57 -13.23
N ALA A 197 -6.94 9.68 -14.13
CA ALA A 197 -7.77 10.89 -14.25
C ALA A 197 -8.55 11.17 -12.95
N ASP A 198 -9.13 10.13 -12.34
CA ASP A 198 -9.82 10.25 -11.05
C ASP A 198 -8.87 10.67 -9.93
N LYS A 199 -7.66 10.09 -9.88
CA LYS A 199 -6.62 10.47 -8.91
C LYS A 199 -6.24 11.95 -9.05
N GLU A 200 -6.04 12.45 -10.27
CA GLU A 200 -5.75 13.86 -10.53
C GLU A 200 -6.89 14.78 -10.11
N ARG A 201 -8.14 14.39 -10.37
CA ARG A 201 -9.32 15.13 -9.93
C ARG A 201 -9.36 15.24 -8.40
N LEU A 202 -9.18 14.11 -7.71
CA LEU A 202 -9.15 14.07 -6.24
C LEU A 202 -7.99 14.89 -5.66
N HIS A 203 -6.82 14.87 -6.30
CA HIS A 203 -5.69 15.69 -5.86
C HIS A 203 -6.01 17.19 -5.94
N LYS A 204 -6.64 17.64 -7.03
CA LYS A 204 -7.10 19.04 -7.18
C LYS A 204 -8.13 19.42 -6.11
N GLU A 205 -9.08 18.52 -5.83
CA GLU A 205 -10.08 18.74 -4.77
C GLU A 205 -9.43 18.85 -3.38
N ASN A 206 -8.50 17.96 -3.06
CA ASN A 206 -7.75 18.02 -1.80
C ASN A 206 -7.02 19.34 -1.63
N LEU A 207 -6.33 19.83 -2.67
CA LEU A 207 -5.67 21.14 -2.63
C LEU A 207 -6.67 22.28 -2.37
N LEU A 208 -7.86 22.23 -2.99
CA LEU A 208 -8.89 23.25 -2.74
C LEU A 208 -9.41 23.19 -1.30
N LEU A 209 -9.66 21.99 -0.78
CA LEU A 209 -10.13 21.79 0.60
C LEU A 209 -9.07 22.20 1.62
N GLU A 210 -7.80 21.88 1.41
CA GLU A 210 -6.68 22.33 2.26
C GLU A 210 -6.62 23.86 2.33
N ASN A 211 -6.73 24.53 1.18
CA ASN A 211 -6.78 25.98 1.12
C ASN A 211 -7.99 26.56 1.86
N GLN A 212 -9.17 25.92 1.75
CA GLN A 212 -10.36 26.35 2.50
C GLN A 212 -10.19 26.16 4.00
N VAL A 213 -9.64 25.02 4.43
CA VAL A 213 -9.34 24.74 5.84
C VAL A 213 -8.37 25.78 6.38
N GLN A 214 -7.35 26.15 5.62
CA GLN A 214 -6.39 27.16 6.04
C GLN A 214 -7.06 28.54 6.24
N ARG A 215 -7.89 28.98 5.30
CA ARG A 215 -8.67 30.23 5.45
C ARG A 215 -9.61 30.18 6.65
N LEU A 216 -10.28 29.05 6.88
CA LEU A 216 -11.17 28.90 8.03
C LEU A 216 -10.41 28.93 9.36
N LYS A 217 -9.18 28.40 9.42
CA LYS A 217 -8.32 28.51 10.59
C LYS A 217 -7.96 29.96 10.88
N GLU A 218 -7.53 30.71 9.87
CA GLU A 218 -7.19 32.13 10.00
C GLU A 218 -8.38 32.94 10.53
N VAL A 219 -9.57 32.74 9.96
CA VAL A 219 -10.80 33.40 10.43
C VAL A 219 -11.15 32.99 11.87
N ASN A 220 -10.94 31.72 12.23
CA ASN A 220 -11.19 31.25 13.60
C ASN A 220 -10.25 31.93 14.61
N ASP A 221 -8.97 32.06 14.26
CA ASP A 221 -7.98 32.72 15.10
C ASP A 221 -8.26 34.21 15.24
N GLU A 222 -8.70 34.88 14.16
CA GLU A 222 -9.18 36.27 14.22
C GLU A 222 -10.38 36.42 15.16
N LEU A 223 -11.37 35.51 15.06
CA LEU A 223 -12.56 35.54 15.91
C LEU A 223 -12.22 35.27 17.38
N LYS A 224 -11.31 34.33 17.66
CA LYS A 224 -10.81 34.08 19.01
C LYS A 224 -10.15 35.33 19.59
N ALA A 225 -9.24 35.96 18.84
CA ALA A 225 -8.56 37.18 19.29
C ALA A 225 -9.56 38.33 19.55
N ARG A 226 -10.59 38.48 18.70
CA ARG A 226 -11.66 39.47 18.95
C ARG A 226 -12.45 39.13 20.21
N ASN A 227 -12.79 37.87 20.43
CA ASN A 227 -13.54 37.43 21.58
C ASN A 227 -12.75 37.67 22.89
N GLU A 228 -11.46 37.34 22.90
CA GLU A 228 -10.56 37.62 24.02
C GLU A 228 -10.50 39.12 24.36
N ARG A 229 -10.42 40.00 23.34
CA ARG A 229 -10.47 41.45 23.54
C ARG A 229 -11.80 41.90 24.15
N TYR A 230 -12.92 41.36 23.67
CA TYR A 230 -14.24 41.67 24.22
C TYR A 230 -14.37 41.19 25.67
N PHE A 231 -13.90 39.99 25.99
CA PHE A 231 -13.87 39.49 27.36
C PHE A 231 -13.02 40.36 28.27
N ALA A 232 -11.81 40.74 27.85
CA ALA A 232 -10.95 41.63 28.63
C ALA A 232 -11.62 42.99 28.90
N SER A 233 -12.26 43.58 27.88
CA SER A 233 -13.01 44.83 28.01
C SER A 233 -14.20 44.68 28.96
N LEU A 234 -14.95 43.58 28.86
CA LEU A 234 -16.07 43.28 29.73
C LEU A 234 -15.61 43.16 31.19
N THR A 235 -14.55 42.41 31.46
CA THR A 235 -14.00 42.25 32.82
C THR A 235 -13.58 43.60 33.42
N ARG A 236 -12.95 44.46 32.62
CA ARG A 236 -12.58 45.81 33.05
C ARG A 236 -13.81 46.64 33.40
N LEU A 237 -14.81 46.68 32.52
CA LEU A 237 -16.05 47.42 32.76
C LEU A 237 -16.79 46.90 34.00
N GLU A 238 -16.83 45.59 34.22
CA GLU A 238 -17.42 45.00 35.42
C GLU A 238 -16.71 45.45 36.70
N GLN A 239 -15.38 45.54 36.68
CA GLN A 239 -14.60 46.06 37.81
C GLN A 239 -14.87 47.55 38.05
N GLU A 240 -14.90 48.37 36.99
CA GLU A 240 -15.23 49.79 37.07
C GLU A 240 -16.64 50.02 37.65
N VAL A 241 -17.64 49.27 37.17
CA VAL A 241 -19.02 49.32 37.69
C VAL A 241 -19.09 48.90 39.16
N LYS A 242 -18.36 47.85 39.56
CA LYS A 242 -18.27 47.45 40.99
C LYS A 242 -17.66 48.57 41.84
N GLY A 243 -16.58 49.19 41.36
CA GLY A 243 -15.93 50.32 42.03
C GLY A 243 -16.86 51.52 42.19
N LEU A 244 -17.59 51.89 41.13
CA LEU A 244 -18.58 52.97 41.17
C LEU A 244 -19.73 52.67 42.14
N ARG A 245 -20.21 51.43 42.19
CA ARG A 245 -21.24 51.01 43.16
C ARG A 245 -20.76 51.14 44.59
N LEU A 246 -19.53 50.71 44.89
CA LEU A 246 -18.93 50.84 46.22
C LEU A 246 -18.74 52.30 46.61
N TYR A 247 -18.23 53.12 45.69
CA TYR A 247 -18.09 54.56 45.91
C TYR A 247 -19.43 55.23 46.19
N ALA A 248 -20.47 54.93 45.39
CA ALA A 248 -21.81 55.47 45.60
C ALA A 248 -22.38 55.07 46.98
N LEU A 249 -22.21 53.81 47.39
CA LEU A 249 -22.62 53.34 48.72
C LEU A 249 -21.88 54.07 49.85
N GLN A 250 -20.55 54.21 49.72
CA GLN A 250 -19.75 54.93 50.71
C GLN A 250 -20.15 56.41 50.79
N LYS A 251 -20.37 57.05 49.65
CA LYS A 251 -20.80 58.45 49.58
C LYS A 251 -22.17 58.64 50.24
N LEU A 252 -23.13 57.77 49.94
CA LEU A 252 -24.44 57.76 50.60
C LEU A 252 -24.32 57.56 52.12
N HIS A 253 -23.46 56.65 52.56
CA HIS A 253 -23.22 56.44 53.99
C HIS A 253 -22.68 57.71 54.66
N THR A 254 -21.67 58.36 54.07
CA THR A 254 -21.13 59.61 54.59
C THR A 254 -22.16 60.74 54.59
N ASP A 255 -22.99 60.84 53.55
CA ASP A 255 -24.00 61.90 53.45
C ASP A 255 -25.18 61.70 54.42
N VAL A 256 -25.55 60.45 54.72
CA VAL A 256 -26.66 60.12 55.65
C VAL A 256 -26.23 60.14 57.10
N TYR A 257 -25.07 59.57 57.40
CA TYR A 257 -24.59 59.39 58.77
C TYR A 257 -23.53 60.42 59.18
N GLY A 258 -23.03 61.24 58.24
CA GLY A 258 -22.21 62.40 58.53
C GLY A 258 -20.90 62.08 59.24
N ALA A 259 -20.07 61.20 58.65
CA ALA A 259 -18.76 60.76 59.15
C ALA A 259 -18.68 60.47 60.67
#